data_AF-A0A8H4IMU6-F1
#
_entry.id   AF-A0A8H4IMU6-F1
#
_cell.length_a   1.000
_cell.length_b   1.000
_cell.length_c   1.000
_cell.angle_alpha   90.00
_cell.angle_beta   90.00
_cell.angle_gamma   90.00
#
_symmetry.space_group_name_H-M   'P 1'
#
loop_
_entity.id
_entity.type
_entity.pdbx_description
1 polymer ?
#
loop_
_entity_poly.entity_id
_entity_poly.type
_entity_poly.pdbx_seq_one_letter_code
_entity_poly.pdbx_strand_id
1 'polypeptide(L)'
;MISAEGYSVRWGVQNLLEHGIPQPRKRLTLIASAPGIPLPKLPPPTHGAPGSGLLPFKTLRAAIGRIPRGTSHHDPESAKKVDELPYSPDQPFDKTILCKNSDIYHWSGLRRFTNREIAGIQGFPLSYRFEGSTTEVQKQIGNAVPPPYFEHVFQECIKVLREVDRKQRRQNIDDGIDEKDVVVLDEEEASVDMELDDMALPSSQRFVASSGNSSSDAIVIDDDNYQDVIVLE
;
A
#
# COMPACT_ATOMS: atom_id res chain seq x y z
N MET A 1 17.42 19.87 0.08
CA MET A 1 16.63 18.99 -0.84
C MET A 1 17.33 17.65 -0.94
N ILE A 2 16.61 16.53 -1.05
CA ILE A 2 17.20 15.16 -1.09
C ILE A 2 18.23 15.02 -2.23
N SER A 3 18.00 15.71 -3.34
CA SER A 3 18.94 15.80 -4.46
C SER A 3 20.26 16.50 -4.13
N ALA A 4 20.28 17.42 -3.18
CA ALA A 4 21.51 18.10 -2.74
C ALA A 4 22.46 17.15 -1.99
N GLU A 5 21.94 16.06 -1.44
CA GLU A 5 22.69 14.99 -0.78
C GLU A 5 23.14 13.89 -1.78
N GLY A 6 23.04 14.14 -3.10
CA GLY A 6 23.48 13.22 -4.15
C GLY A 6 22.48 12.12 -4.53
N TYR A 7 21.29 12.09 -3.93
CA TYR A 7 20.27 11.10 -4.28
C TYR A 7 19.62 11.40 -5.63
N SER A 8 19.41 10.35 -6.42
CA SER A 8 18.53 10.42 -7.58
C SER A 8 17.07 10.29 -7.10
N VAL A 9 16.17 11.14 -7.59
CA VAL A 9 14.78 11.17 -7.11
C VAL A 9 13.80 11.06 -8.29
N ARG A 10 12.75 10.25 -8.11
CA ARG A 10 11.59 10.15 -9.00
C ARG A 10 10.33 10.29 -8.19
N TRP A 11 9.39 11.08 -8.67
CA TRP A 11 8.11 11.23 -8.00
C TRP A 11 6.95 11.35 -8.98
N GLY A 12 5.74 11.06 -8.50
CA GLY A 12 4.52 11.21 -9.26
C GLY A 12 3.28 11.03 -8.39
N VAL A 13 2.18 11.66 -8.79
CA VAL A 13 0.87 11.45 -8.15
C VAL A 13 0.23 10.22 -8.76
N GLN A 14 0.03 9.19 -7.96
CA GLN A 14 -0.49 7.89 -8.38
C GLN A 14 -1.96 7.76 -7.95
N ASN A 15 -2.82 7.39 -8.89
CA ASN A 15 -4.22 7.09 -8.62
C ASN A 15 -4.36 5.60 -8.32
N LEU A 16 -4.60 5.27 -7.05
CA LEU A 16 -4.59 3.88 -6.59
C LEU A 16 -5.76 3.05 -7.16
N LEU A 17 -6.77 3.69 -7.75
CA LEU A 17 -7.81 3.01 -8.53
C LEU A 17 -7.21 2.20 -9.69
N GLU A 18 -6.19 2.75 -10.34
CA GLU A 18 -5.46 2.13 -11.44
C GLU A 18 -4.48 1.04 -10.97
N HIS A 19 -4.33 0.88 -9.65
CA HIS A 19 -3.44 -0.09 -9.03
C HIS A 19 -4.20 -1.17 -8.25
N GLY A 20 -5.47 -1.39 -8.60
CA GLY A 20 -6.27 -2.48 -8.06
C GLY A 20 -6.92 -2.20 -6.71
N ILE A 21 -7.03 -0.94 -6.32
CA ILE A 21 -7.84 -0.52 -5.17
C ILE A 21 -9.23 -0.10 -5.67
N PRO A 22 -10.34 -0.62 -5.12
CA PRO A 22 -11.71 -0.31 -5.57
C PRO A 22 -12.20 1.09 -5.16
N GLN A 23 -11.32 2.09 -5.06
CA GLN A 23 -11.68 3.48 -4.73
C GLN A 23 -10.71 4.47 -5.37
N PRO A 24 -11.15 5.69 -5.71
CA PRO A 24 -10.26 6.78 -6.06
C PRO A 24 -9.47 7.19 -4.81
N ARG A 25 -8.14 7.09 -4.90
CA ARG A 25 -7.24 7.57 -3.84
C ARG A 25 -5.95 8.01 -4.52
N LYS A 26 -5.69 9.31 -4.53
CA LYS A 26 -4.45 9.87 -5.07
C LYS A 26 -3.40 9.98 -3.97
N ARG A 27 -2.17 9.56 -4.27
CA ARG A 27 -1.02 9.65 -3.36
C ARG A 27 0.21 10.11 -4.13
N LEU A 28 0.94 11.07 -3.56
CA LEU A 28 2.29 11.39 -4.01
C LEU A 28 3.19 10.22 -3.63
N THR A 29 3.83 9.62 -4.63
CA THR A 29 4.87 8.61 -4.42
C THR A 29 6.19 9.21 -4.84
N LEU A 30 7.16 9.17 -3.92
CA LEU A 30 8.52 9.63 -4.14
C LEU A 30 9.46 8.45 -3.85
N ILE A 31 10.31 8.15 -4.82
CA ILE A 31 11.37 7.14 -4.71
C ILE A 31 12.70 7.89 -4.82
N ALA A 32 13.56 7.68 -3.84
CA ALA A 32 14.92 8.21 -3.85
C ALA A 32 15.91 7.05 -3.84
N SER A 33 16.96 7.14 -4.65
CA SER A 33 18.01 6.15 -4.77
C SER A 33 19.36 6.77 -4.43
N ALA A 34 20.15 6.06 -3.64
CA ALA A 34 21.48 6.51 -3.23
C ALA A 34 22.43 6.61 -4.45
N PRO A 35 23.49 7.44 -4.38
CA PRO A 35 24.51 7.49 -5.42
C PRO A 35 25.02 6.09 -5.80
N GLY A 36 25.09 5.80 -7.10
CA GLY A 36 25.54 4.50 -7.62
C GLY A 36 24.45 3.43 -7.72
N ILE A 37 23.27 3.63 -7.11
CA ILE A 37 22.13 2.72 -7.24
C ILE A 37 21.19 3.25 -8.33
N PRO A 38 20.86 2.45 -9.38
CA PRO A 38 19.91 2.87 -10.40
C PRO A 38 18.56 3.27 -9.80
N LEU A 39 17.94 4.33 -10.29
CA LEU A 39 16.67 4.82 -9.76
C LEU A 39 15.49 3.92 -10.21
N PRO A 40 14.73 3.30 -9.29
CA PRO A 40 13.56 2.50 -9.65
C PRO A 40 12.50 3.29 -10.41
N LYS A 41 11.70 2.58 -11.21
CA LYS A 41 10.56 3.19 -11.90
C LYS A 41 9.38 3.31 -10.95
N LEU A 42 8.49 4.27 -11.25
CA LEU A 42 7.16 4.24 -10.64
C LEU A 42 6.39 3.08 -11.27
N PRO A 43 5.58 2.35 -10.48
CA PRO A 43 4.82 1.23 -11.01
C PRO A 43 3.83 1.73 -12.08
N PRO A 44 3.73 1.04 -13.23
CA PRO A 44 2.72 1.35 -14.23
C PRO A 44 1.31 0.95 -13.72
N PRO A 45 0.25 1.58 -14.25
CA PRO A 45 -1.13 1.15 -14.02
C PRO A 45 -1.33 -0.34 -14.31
N THR A 46 -2.01 -1.05 -13.43
CA THR A 46 -2.40 -2.46 -13.62
C THR A 46 -3.87 -2.62 -14.01
N HIS A 47 -4.71 -1.63 -13.66
CA HIS A 47 -6.13 -1.61 -13.90
C HIS A 47 -6.54 -0.37 -14.68
N GLY A 48 -7.54 -0.49 -15.54
CA GLY A 48 -7.99 0.59 -16.41
C GLY A 48 -9.41 0.41 -16.92
N ALA A 49 -9.82 1.37 -17.77
CA ALA A 49 -11.12 1.32 -18.44
C ALA A 49 -11.18 0.16 -19.45
N PRO A 50 -12.38 -0.35 -19.77
CA PRO A 50 -12.56 -1.35 -20.83
C PRO A 50 -11.90 -0.91 -22.14
N GLY A 51 -11.12 -1.79 -22.77
CA GLY A 51 -10.39 -1.50 -24.00
C GLY A 51 -8.98 -0.91 -23.82
N SER A 52 -8.55 -0.63 -22.58
CA SER A 52 -7.19 -0.13 -22.29
C SER A 52 -6.09 -1.20 -22.40
N GLY A 53 -6.45 -2.48 -22.48
CA GLY A 53 -5.51 -3.61 -22.40
C GLY A 53 -5.07 -3.96 -20.96
N LEU A 54 -5.54 -3.22 -19.96
CA LEU A 54 -5.31 -3.48 -18.54
C LEU A 54 -6.46 -4.29 -17.91
N LEU A 55 -6.28 -4.74 -16.67
CA LEU A 55 -7.34 -5.40 -15.91
C LEU A 55 -8.51 -4.43 -15.66
N PRO A 56 -9.77 -4.90 -15.63
CA PRO A 56 -10.90 -4.04 -15.30
C PRO A 56 -10.79 -3.58 -13.84
N PHE A 57 -11.21 -2.34 -13.55
CA PHE A 57 -11.21 -1.82 -12.18
C PHE A 57 -11.90 -2.76 -11.18
N LYS A 58 -11.32 -2.91 -9.99
CA LYS A 58 -11.91 -3.73 -8.93
C LYS A 58 -13.20 -3.09 -8.42
N THR A 59 -14.21 -3.92 -8.21
CA THR A 59 -15.51 -3.51 -7.69
C THR A 59 -15.53 -3.60 -6.17
N LEU A 60 -16.44 -2.86 -5.53
CA LEU A 60 -16.70 -3.02 -4.09
C LEU A 60 -17.12 -4.45 -3.73
N ARG A 61 -17.98 -5.07 -4.55
CA ARG A 61 -18.42 -6.45 -4.32
C ARG A 61 -17.24 -7.42 -4.33
N ALA A 62 -16.29 -7.24 -5.25
CA ALA A 62 -15.10 -8.08 -5.31
C ALA A 62 -14.22 -7.92 -4.06
N ALA A 63 -14.11 -6.70 -3.53
CA ALA A 63 -13.25 -6.40 -2.40
C ALA A 63 -13.80 -6.89 -1.05
N ILE A 64 -15.12 -6.77 -0.83
CA ILE A 64 -15.69 -7.01 0.51
C ILE A 64 -16.91 -7.94 0.53
N GLY A 65 -17.42 -8.37 -0.62
CA GLY A 65 -18.60 -9.23 -0.71
C GLY A 65 -18.39 -10.67 -0.23
N ARG A 66 -17.14 -11.09 0.00
CA ARG A 66 -16.77 -12.45 0.44
C ARG A 66 -16.22 -12.50 1.88
N ILE A 67 -16.32 -11.42 2.65
CA ILE A 67 -15.84 -11.41 4.04
C ILE A 67 -16.71 -12.38 4.87
N PRO A 68 -16.12 -13.43 5.49
CA PRO A 68 -16.90 -14.36 6.30
C PRO A 68 -17.51 -13.68 7.54
N ARG A 69 -18.72 -14.11 7.92
CA ARG A 69 -19.32 -13.70 9.20
C ARG A 69 -18.45 -14.20 10.35
N GLY A 70 -18.31 -13.39 11.41
CA GLY A 70 -17.45 -13.71 12.55
C GLY A 70 -15.98 -13.36 12.36
N THR A 71 -15.59 -12.80 11.20
CA THR A 71 -14.25 -12.22 11.02
C THR A 71 -14.02 -11.08 12.02
N SER A 72 -12.80 -10.98 12.55
CA SER A 72 -12.43 -9.89 13.46
C SER A 72 -12.73 -8.51 12.86
N HIS A 73 -13.35 -7.64 13.66
CA HIS A 73 -13.81 -6.30 13.27
C HIS A 73 -14.89 -6.29 12.15
N HIS A 74 -15.62 -7.40 11.97
CA HIS A 74 -16.71 -7.54 11.02
C HIS A 74 -18.01 -7.95 11.72
N ASP A 75 -18.76 -6.94 12.18
CA ASP A 75 -20.13 -7.13 12.68
C ASP A 75 -21.09 -6.16 11.97
N PRO A 76 -21.72 -6.61 10.87
CA PRO A 76 -22.72 -5.82 10.14
C PRO A 76 -23.98 -5.47 10.95
N GLU A 77 -24.34 -6.26 11.96
CA GLU A 77 -25.61 -6.10 12.69
C GLU A 77 -25.51 -5.00 13.75
N SER A 78 -24.36 -4.88 14.41
CA SER A 78 -24.07 -3.79 15.36
C SER A 78 -23.57 -2.50 14.68
N ALA A 79 -23.31 -2.55 13.37
CA ALA A 79 -22.84 -1.38 12.62
C ALA A 79 -23.87 -0.23 12.71
N LYS A 80 -23.35 1.01 12.76
CA LYS A 80 -24.17 2.22 12.85
C LYS A 80 -25.16 2.26 11.67
N LYS A 81 -26.45 2.20 11.99
CA LYS A 81 -27.54 2.30 11.00
C LYS A 81 -27.58 3.70 10.39
N VAL A 82 -27.94 3.73 9.12
CA VAL A 82 -28.19 4.95 8.34
C VAL A 82 -29.40 4.69 7.45
N ASP A 83 -29.97 5.75 6.89
CA ASP A 83 -31.12 5.68 5.99
C ASP A 83 -30.76 6.42 4.69
N GLU A 84 -29.93 5.77 3.88
CA GLU A 84 -29.38 6.29 2.64
C GLU A 84 -29.87 5.46 1.45
N LEU A 85 -29.79 6.03 0.24
CA LEU A 85 -30.17 5.29 -0.96
C LEU A 85 -29.20 4.15 -1.25
N PRO A 86 -29.68 2.94 -1.58
CA PRO A 86 -28.81 1.86 -2.01
C PRO A 86 -28.14 2.19 -3.34
N TYR A 87 -26.94 1.66 -3.56
CA TYR A 87 -26.19 1.82 -4.80
C TYR A 87 -25.60 0.48 -5.27
N SER A 88 -25.11 0.42 -6.51
CA SER A 88 -24.56 -0.82 -7.06
C SER A 88 -23.13 -1.08 -6.54
N PRO A 89 -22.84 -2.26 -5.97
CA PRO A 89 -21.48 -2.61 -5.54
C PRO A 89 -20.64 -3.21 -6.67
N ASP A 90 -21.20 -3.35 -7.87
CA ASP A 90 -20.54 -3.93 -9.05
C ASP A 90 -19.73 -2.87 -9.82
N GLN A 91 -19.39 -1.78 -9.15
CA GLN A 91 -18.58 -0.68 -9.65
C GLN A 91 -17.51 -0.32 -8.59
N PRO A 92 -16.41 0.35 -8.98
CA PRO A 92 -15.50 0.95 -8.03
C PRO A 92 -16.26 1.95 -7.15
N PHE A 93 -15.80 2.11 -5.91
CA PHE A 93 -16.36 3.08 -5.00
C PHE A 93 -16.12 4.49 -5.53
N ASP A 94 -17.07 5.39 -5.33
CA ASP A 94 -17.03 6.78 -5.79
C ASP A 94 -16.27 7.69 -4.81
N LYS A 95 -16.16 7.28 -3.53
CA LYS A 95 -15.53 8.05 -2.46
C LYS A 95 -14.21 7.44 -1.99
N THR A 96 -13.39 8.27 -1.34
CA THR A 96 -12.18 7.81 -0.63
C THR A 96 -12.49 7.49 0.83
N ILE A 97 -12.06 6.32 1.30
CA ILE A 97 -12.00 5.94 2.70
C ILE A 97 -11.02 6.86 3.45
N LEU A 98 -11.53 7.52 4.50
CA LEU A 98 -10.77 8.41 5.40
C LEU A 98 -11.00 8.02 6.87
N CYS A 99 -10.12 8.49 7.76
CA CYS A 99 -10.15 8.19 9.20
C CYS A 99 -11.38 8.73 9.93
N LYS A 100 -11.97 9.81 9.43
CA LYS A 100 -13.21 10.41 9.93
C LYS A 100 -14.10 10.70 8.74
N ASN A 101 -14.83 9.71 8.27
CA ASN A 101 -15.80 9.93 7.21
C ASN A 101 -17.19 9.48 7.65
N SER A 102 -18.09 10.46 7.82
CA SER A 102 -19.46 10.21 8.25
C SER A 102 -20.35 9.67 7.14
N ASP A 103 -19.98 9.88 5.88
CA ASP A 103 -20.92 9.77 4.77
C ASP A 103 -20.64 8.54 3.90
N ILE A 104 -19.85 7.61 4.44
CA ILE A 104 -19.53 6.34 3.82
C ILE A 104 -20.42 5.26 4.44
N TYR A 105 -21.21 4.62 3.59
CA TYR A 105 -22.16 3.59 3.98
C TYR A 105 -22.11 2.40 3.02
N HIS A 106 -22.54 1.25 3.53
CA HIS A 106 -22.61 0.01 2.78
C HIS A 106 -23.64 0.13 1.65
N TRP A 107 -23.41 -0.51 0.50
CA TRP A 107 -24.27 -0.41 -0.70
C TRP A 107 -25.75 -0.71 -0.47
N SER A 108 -26.10 -1.37 0.63
CA SER A 108 -27.50 -1.55 1.05
C SER A 108 -28.20 -0.25 1.45
N GLY A 109 -27.48 0.84 1.76
CA GLY A 109 -28.08 2.09 2.26
C GLY A 109 -28.48 2.06 3.75
N LEU A 110 -28.47 0.90 4.39
CA LEU A 110 -29.03 0.70 5.74
C LEU A 110 -28.02 0.81 6.91
N ARG A 111 -26.72 0.81 6.62
CA ARG A 111 -25.67 0.80 7.65
C ARG A 111 -24.35 1.34 7.13
N ARG A 112 -23.46 1.72 8.05
CA ARG A 112 -22.06 2.01 7.74
C ARG A 112 -21.26 0.73 7.48
N PHE A 113 -20.13 0.87 6.79
CA PHE A 113 -19.15 -0.21 6.70
C PHE A 113 -18.56 -0.53 8.07
N THR A 114 -18.31 -1.81 8.28
CA THR A 114 -17.49 -2.33 9.37
C THR A 114 -16.02 -2.02 9.12
N ASN A 115 -15.19 -1.98 10.16
CA ASN A 115 -13.75 -1.77 10.01
C ASN A 115 -13.11 -2.82 9.08
N ARG A 116 -13.55 -4.07 9.12
CA ARG A 116 -13.04 -5.12 8.23
C ARG A 116 -13.39 -4.87 6.76
N GLU A 117 -14.58 -4.36 6.46
CA GLU A 117 -14.95 -3.95 5.10
C GLU A 117 -14.09 -2.77 4.64
N ILE A 118 -13.88 -1.77 5.49
CA ILE A 118 -13.01 -0.65 5.18
C ILE A 118 -11.57 -1.13 4.89
N ALA A 119 -11.08 -2.10 5.66
CA ALA A 119 -9.78 -2.72 5.43
C ALA A 119 -9.72 -3.48 4.08
N GLY A 120 -10.76 -4.24 3.73
CA GLY A 120 -10.86 -4.93 2.45
C GLY A 120 -10.90 -3.96 1.25
N ILE A 121 -11.59 -2.81 1.39
CA ILE A 121 -11.57 -1.74 0.38
C ILE A 121 -10.16 -1.16 0.20
N GLN A 122 -9.36 -1.07 1.26
CA GLN A 122 -7.95 -0.67 1.18
C GLN A 122 -7.04 -1.81 0.69
N GLY A 123 -7.56 -3.01 0.45
CA GLY A 123 -6.79 -4.16 -0.03
C GLY A 123 -6.01 -4.91 1.05
N PHE A 124 -6.35 -4.75 2.33
CA PHE A 124 -5.76 -5.57 3.39
C PHE A 124 -6.22 -7.03 3.28
N PRO A 125 -5.31 -7.99 3.50
CA PRO A 125 -5.69 -9.40 3.52
C PRO A 125 -6.58 -9.71 4.73
N LEU A 126 -7.44 -10.73 4.60
CA LEU A 126 -8.35 -11.15 5.67
C LEU A 126 -7.59 -11.65 6.92
N SER A 127 -6.39 -12.20 6.71
CA SER A 127 -5.48 -12.65 7.77
C SER A 127 -4.92 -11.50 8.62
N TYR A 128 -4.93 -10.26 8.12
CA TYR A 128 -4.36 -9.13 8.85
C TYR A 128 -5.15 -8.82 10.12
N ARG A 129 -4.44 -8.76 11.25
CA ARG A 129 -5.01 -8.48 12.57
C ARG A 129 -4.74 -7.03 12.95
N PHE A 130 -5.81 -6.32 13.28
CA PHE A 130 -5.72 -4.96 13.80
C PHE A 130 -5.88 -4.99 15.32
N GLU A 131 -5.06 -4.19 16.00
CA GLU A 131 -5.05 -4.08 17.46
C GLU A 131 -5.55 -2.72 17.93
N GLY A 132 -6.12 -2.69 19.13
CA GLY A 132 -6.68 -1.50 19.74
C GLY A 132 -8.21 -1.39 19.60
N SER A 133 -8.73 -0.24 20.01
CA SER A 133 -10.16 0.08 19.94
C SER A 133 -10.65 0.23 18.50
N THR A 134 -11.97 0.12 18.29
CA THR A 134 -12.63 0.34 17.00
C THR A 134 -12.18 1.61 16.29
N THR A 135 -12.04 2.71 17.03
CA THR A 135 -11.63 4.01 16.49
C THR A 135 -10.14 4.04 16.11
N GLU A 136 -9.27 3.41 16.89
CA GLU A 136 -7.84 3.31 16.58
C GLU A 136 -7.61 2.45 15.34
N VAL A 137 -8.30 1.32 15.24
CA VAL A 137 -8.27 0.45 14.06
C VAL A 137 -8.73 1.22 12.81
N GLN A 138 -9.80 2.01 12.90
CA GLN A 138 -10.26 2.84 11.78
C GLN A 138 -9.19 3.86 11.34
N LYS A 139 -8.48 4.48 12.29
CA LYS A 139 -7.37 5.40 11.99
C LYS A 139 -6.21 4.67 11.31
N GLN A 140 -5.83 3.48 11.80
CA GLN A 140 -4.79 2.66 11.19
C GLN A 140 -5.12 2.36 9.72
N ILE A 141 -6.34 1.90 9.45
CA ILE A 141 -6.79 1.58 8.09
C ILE A 141 -6.86 2.83 7.19
N GLY A 142 -7.39 3.94 7.70
CA GLY A 142 -7.58 5.16 6.91
C GLY A 142 -6.26 5.86 6.55
N ASN A 143 -5.27 5.83 7.46
CA ASN A 143 -3.95 6.44 7.25
C ASN A 143 -3.01 5.54 6.44
N ALA A 144 -3.24 4.23 6.43
CA ALA A 144 -2.37 3.29 5.73
C ALA A 144 -2.22 3.62 4.23
N VAL A 145 -1.06 3.23 3.71
CA VAL A 145 -0.85 3.04 2.28
C VAL A 145 -1.43 1.67 1.92
N PRO A 146 -2.30 1.58 0.89
CA PRO A 146 -2.90 0.31 0.47
C PRO A 146 -1.85 -0.75 0.11
N PRO A 147 -1.90 -1.95 0.72
CA PRO A 147 -0.90 -3.00 0.48
C PRO A 147 -0.70 -3.35 -1.00
N PRO A 148 -1.76 -3.53 -1.83
CA PRO A 148 -1.57 -3.88 -3.24
C PRO A 148 -0.80 -2.82 -4.05
N TYR A 149 -0.97 -1.54 -3.71
CA TYR A 149 -0.23 -0.48 -4.38
C TYR A 149 1.25 -0.49 -3.97
N PHE A 150 1.51 -0.63 -2.67
CA PHE A 150 2.87 -0.62 -2.15
C PHE A 150 3.68 -1.83 -2.63
N GLU A 151 3.03 -2.98 -2.79
CA GLU A 151 3.62 -4.16 -3.41
C GLU A 151 4.19 -3.85 -4.81
N HIS A 152 3.43 -3.19 -5.69
CA HIS A 152 3.93 -2.80 -7.01
C HIS A 152 5.14 -1.87 -6.93
N VAL A 153 5.16 -0.94 -5.97
CA VAL A 153 6.33 -0.06 -5.74
C VAL A 153 7.54 -0.89 -5.32
N PHE A 154 7.38 -1.82 -4.38
CA PHE A 154 8.47 -2.67 -3.90
C PHE A 154 8.99 -3.61 -4.98
N GLN A 155 8.13 -4.14 -5.85
CA GLN A 155 8.56 -4.95 -6.98
C GLN A 155 9.52 -4.19 -7.92
N GLU A 156 9.28 -2.90 -8.18
CA GLU A 156 10.21 -2.07 -8.96
C GLU A 156 11.55 -1.85 -8.23
N CYS A 157 11.52 -1.66 -6.91
CA CYS A 157 12.73 -1.58 -6.10
C CYS A 157 13.53 -2.90 -6.12
N ILE A 158 12.85 -4.04 -5.92
CA ILE A 158 13.46 -5.37 -5.90
C ILE A 158 14.14 -5.68 -7.25
N LYS A 159 13.50 -5.32 -8.38
CA LYS A 159 14.09 -5.50 -9.72
C LYS A 159 15.44 -4.80 -9.84
N VAL A 160 15.52 -3.55 -9.37
CA VAL A 160 16.75 -2.77 -9.35
C VAL A 160 17.79 -3.39 -8.44
N LEU A 161 17.42 -3.69 -7.19
CA LEU A 161 18.38 -4.23 -6.20
C LEU A 161 18.97 -5.55 -6.67
N ARG A 162 18.14 -6.47 -7.19
CA ARG A 162 18.61 -7.74 -7.79
C ARG A 162 19.53 -7.54 -9.00
N GLU A 163 19.37 -6.47 -9.77
CA GLU A 163 20.29 -6.15 -10.86
C GLU A 163 21.64 -5.66 -10.34
N VAL A 164 21.62 -4.81 -9.30
CA VAL A 164 22.83 -4.33 -8.62
C VAL A 164 23.60 -5.51 -8.02
N ASP A 165 22.93 -6.39 -7.28
CA ASP A 165 23.55 -7.55 -6.64
C ASP A 165 24.22 -8.48 -7.66
N ARG A 166 23.60 -8.66 -8.85
CA ARG A 166 24.18 -9.47 -9.93
C ARG A 166 25.42 -8.81 -10.54
N LYS A 167 25.41 -7.49 -10.72
CA LYS A 167 26.57 -6.75 -11.25
C LYS A 167 27.73 -6.79 -10.27
N GLN A 168 27.45 -6.58 -8.98
CA GLN A 168 28.46 -6.60 -7.93
C GLN A 168 29.09 -8.00 -7.80
N ARG A 169 28.29 -9.07 -7.84
CA ARG A 169 28.82 -10.44 -7.88
C ARG A 169 29.73 -10.69 -9.06
N ARG A 170 29.34 -10.24 -10.25
CA ARG A 170 30.18 -10.39 -11.46
C ARG A 170 31.49 -9.60 -11.35
N GLN A 171 31.46 -8.40 -10.75
CA GLN A 171 32.67 -7.62 -10.49
C GLN A 171 33.58 -8.31 -9.48
N ASN A 172 33.04 -8.82 -8.37
CA ASN A 172 33.83 -9.55 -7.38
C ASN A 172 34.57 -10.76 -7.98
N ILE A 173 33.93 -11.48 -8.91
CA ILE A 173 34.55 -12.59 -9.65
C ILE A 173 35.68 -12.08 -10.56
N ASP A 174 35.45 -10.98 -11.29
CA ASP A 174 36.45 -10.37 -12.19
C ASP A 174 37.67 -9.83 -11.41
N ASP A 175 37.42 -9.30 -10.21
CA ASP A 175 38.43 -8.80 -9.28
C ASP A 175 39.19 -9.93 -8.54
N GLY A 176 38.86 -11.20 -8.81
CA GLY A 176 39.54 -12.37 -8.25
C GLY A 176 39.28 -12.61 -6.76
N ILE A 177 38.16 -12.10 -6.23
CA ILE A 177 37.73 -12.33 -4.85
C ILE A 177 37.21 -13.78 -4.75
N ASP A 178 37.84 -14.59 -3.90
CA ASP A 178 37.50 -16.01 -3.73
C ASP A 178 36.10 -16.13 -3.10
N GLU A 179 35.27 -17.08 -3.54
CA GLU A 179 33.87 -17.21 -3.08
C GLU A 179 33.74 -17.37 -1.56
N LYS A 180 34.81 -17.85 -0.90
CA LYS A 180 34.89 -18.04 0.55
C LYS A 180 35.01 -16.74 1.35
N ASP A 181 35.43 -15.65 0.70
CA ASP A 181 35.57 -14.32 1.29
C ASP A 181 34.33 -13.45 1.03
N VAL A 182 33.39 -13.93 0.18
CA VAL A 182 32.11 -13.28 -0.06
C VAL A 182 31.11 -13.79 0.98
N VAL A 183 30.76 -12.94 1.95
CA VAL A 183 29.63 -13.20 2.85
C VAL A 183 28.34 -13.03 2.06
N VAL A 184 27.83 -14.13 1.50
CA VAL A 184 26.45 -14.20 1.04
C VAL A 184 25.59 -14.26 2.30
N LEU A 185 24.82 -13.20 2.56
CA LEU A 185 23.70 -13.30 3.50
C LEU A 185 22.68 -14.22 2.81
N ASP A 186 22.51 -15.41 3.38
CA ASP A 186 21.89 -16.59 2.77
C ASP A 186 20.73 -16.30 1.81
N GLU A 187 20.85 -16.83 0.58
CA GLU A 187 19.82 -16.82 -0.47
C GLU A 187 18.77 -17.95 -0.30
N GLU A 188 18.64 -18.54 0.89
CA GLU A 188 17.59 -19.52 1.12
C GLU A 188 16.21 -18.82 1.17
N GLU A 189 15.41 -19.11 0.14
CA GLU A 189 14.01 -18.74 -0.11
C GLU A 189 13.70 -17.39 -0.80
N ALA A 190 14.34 -17.14 -1.96
CA ALA A 190 13.83 -16.17 -2.94
C ALA A 190 13.26 -16.81 -4.21
N SER A 191 12.67 -18.01 -4.14
CA SER A 191 11.71 -18.48 -5.16
C SER A 191 10.37 -17.80 -4.91
N VAL A 192 10.20 -16.60 -5.45
CA VAL A 192 8.94 -15.86 -5.39
C VAL A 192 8.01 -16.37 -6.51
N ASP A 193 7.53 -17.61 -6.36
CA ASP A 193 6.20 -17.96 -6.86
C ASP A 193 5.22 -17.43 -5.81
N MET A 194 4.81 -16.17 -5.97
CA MET A 194 3.80 -15.51 -5.14
C MET A 194 2.43 -16.17 -5.40
N GLU A 195 2.18 -17.31 -4.76
CA GLU A 195 0.81 -17.76 -4.53
C GLU A 195 0.19 -16.89 -3.41
N LEU A 196 -1.00 -16.38 -3.69
CA LEU A 196 -1.69 -15.27 -3.02
C LEU A 196 -2.13 -15.51 -1.57
N ASP A 197 -1.85 -16.69 -0.97
CA ASP A 197 -2.47 -17.12 0.28
C ASP A 197 -1.57 -17.07 1.54
N ASP A 198 -0.25 -16.88 1.43
CA ASP A 198 0.68 -17.08 2.57
C ASP A 198 1.28 -15.81 3.22
N MET A 199 0.61 -14.65 3.10
CA MET A 199 0.95 -13.43 3.87
C MET A 199 0.56 -13.52 5.36
N ALA A 200 0.91 -14.62 6.04
CA ALA A 200 0.82 -14.76 7.49
C ALA A 200 2.19 -14.42 8.12
N LEU A 201 2.26 -13.25 8.77
CA LEU A 201 3.42 -12.89 9.59
C LEU A 201 3.68 -13.98 10.66
N PRO A 202 4.93 -14.42 10.87
CA PRO A 202 5.24 -15.41 11.89
C PRO A 202 4.83 -14.89 13.27
N SER A 203 4.09 -15.73 13.98
CA SER A 203 3.68 -15.47 15.36
C SER A 203 4.91 -15.48 16.25
N SER A 204 5.00 -14.48 17.15
CA SER A 204 5.98 -14.34 18.24
C SER A 204 7.35 -13.72 17.91
N GLN A 205 7.38 -12.39 17.80
CA GLN A 205 8.35 -11.60 18.57
C GLN A 205 7.58 -10.58 19.39
N ARG A 206 7.61 -10.75 20.72
CA ARG A 206 7.05 -9.79 21.68
C ARG A 206 7.82 -8.47 21.53
N PHE A 207 7.25 -7.51 20.82
CA PHE A 207 7.65 -6.13 20.99
C PHE A 207 7.07 -5.64 22.30
N VAL A 208 7.95 -5.44 23.29
CA VAL A 208 7.61 -4.76 24.53
C VAL A 208 7.33 -3.30 24.17
N ALA A 209 6.07 -2.91 24.14
CA ALA A 209 5.69 -1.51 24.02
C ALA A 209 6.12 -0.79 25.31
N SER A 210 7.21 -0.02 25.24
CA SER A 210 7.48 0.99 26.25
C SER A 210 6.44 2.10 26.11
N SER A 211 5.60 2.25 27.13
CA SER A 211 4.64 3.33 27.27
C SER A 211 5.33 4.70 27.17
N GLY A 212 5.18 5.36 26.02
CA GLY A 212 5.61 6.73 25.77
C GLY A 212 4.46 7.51 25.14
N ASN A 213 3.81 8.37 25.92
CA ASN A 213 2.90 9.39 25.41
C ASN A 213 3.72 10.45 24.64
N SER A 214 3.61 10.54 23.32
CA SER A 214 3.80 11.81 22.62
C SER A 214 3.04 11.85 21.31
N SER A 215 2.22 12.90 21.15
CA SER A 215 1.33 13.18 20.03
C SER A 215 2.04 13.65 18.76
N SER A 216 3.13 13.00 18.35
CA SER A 216 4.00 13.52 17.30
C SER A 216 4.65 12.39 16.51
N ASP A 217 3.89 11.71 15.65
CA ASP A 217 4.43 10.87 14.58
C ASP A 217 3.51 10.89 13.35
N ALA A 218 3.24 12.11 12.87
CA ALA A 218 2.77 12.34 11.52
C ALA A 218 3.68 13.40 10.90
N ILE A 219 4.40 13.04 9.84
CA ILE A 219 5.02 14.04 8.96
C ILE A 219 3.88 14.64 8.14
N VAL A 220 3.30 15.71 8.67
CA VAL A 220 2.38 16.59 7.94
C VAL A 220 3.28 17.57 7.20
N ILE A 221 3.38 17.44 5.88
CA ILE A 221 3.90 18.53 5.04
C ILE A 221 2.72 19.48 4.85
N ASP A 222 2.58 20.45 5.75
CA ASP A 222 1.82 21.66 5.48
C ASP A 222 2.72 22.55 4.61
N ASP A 223 2.32 22.74 3.36
CA ASP A 223 2.90 23.78 2.51
C ASP A 223 1.76 24.48 1.77
N ASP A 224 1.06 25.32 2.52
CA ASP A 224 0.38 26.49 1.97
C ASP A 224 1.45 27.48 1.47
N ASN A 225 1.98 27.25 0.27
CA ASN A 225 2.39 28.35 -0.61
C ASN A 225 2.56 27.90 -2.07
N TYR A 226 1.50 28.11 -2.85
CA TYR A 226 1.61 28.25 -4.28
C TYR A 226 2.31 29.58 -4.59
N GLN A 227 3.58 29.53 -5.00
CA GLN A 227 4.15 30.50 -5.95
C GLN A 227 5.53 30.02 -6.43
N ASP A 228 5.55 29.42 -7.62
CA ASP A 228 6.34 29.88 -8.76
C ASP A 228 6.63 28.69 -9.69
N VAL A 229 5.81 28.64 -10.74
CA VAL A 229 6.10 27.88 -11.95
C VAL A 229 7.22 28.61 -12.68
N ILE A 230 8.43 28.05 -12.68
CA ILE A 230 9.42 28.37 -13.70
C ILE A 230 9.80 27.06 -14.39
N VAL A 231 9.16 26.86 -15.53
CA VAL A 231 9.68 26.04 -16.64
C VAL A 231 10.93 26.73 -17.13
N LEU A 232 12.08 26.05 -17.22
CA LEU A 232 13.07 26.29 -18.27
C LEU A 232 13.94 25.04 -18.48
N GLU A 233 14.34 24.90 -19.75
CA GLU A 233 15.07 23.83 -20.44
C GLU A 233 16.39 23.39 -19.80
#